data_AF-A0A938U6U7-F1
#
_entry.id   AF-A0A938U6U7-F1
#
_cell.length_a   1.000
_cell.length_b   1.000
_cell.length_c   1.000
_cell.angle_alpha   90.00
_cell.angle_beta   90.00
_cell.angle_gamma   90.00
#
_symmetry.space_group_name_H-M   'P 1'
#
loop_
_entity.id
_entity.type
_entity.pdbx_description
1 polymer ?
#
loop_
_entity_poly.entity_id
_entity_poly.type
_entity_poly.pdbx_seq_one_letter_code
_entity_poly.pdbx_strand_id
1 'polypeptide(L)' 'MGIDKQRDAQLSTILGNVGIILAFRCGVEDATLIEEVFFPVFSALDLRELPNWEAYLKLDQGETEEDDTNS' A
#
# COMPACT_ATOMS: atom_id res chain seq x y z
N MET A 1 -24.92 -4.95 7.84
CA MET A 1 -24.06 -5.57 6.79
C MET A 1 -24.08 -4.68 5.55
N GLY A 2 -23.50 -3.48 5.64
CA GLY A 2 -23.62 -2.48 4.56
C GLY A 2 -22.73 -1.26 4.66
N ILE A 3 -21.86 -1.18 5.69
CA ILE A 3 -20.95 -0.04 5.87
C ILE A 3 -19.51 -0.47 5.56
N ASP A 4 -19.15 -1.71 5.91
CA ASP A 4 -17.79 -2.25 5.77
C ASP A 4 -17.38 -2.36 4.29
N LYS A 5 -18.25 -2.93 3.47
CA LYS A 5 -18.01 -3.15 2.02
C LYS A 5 -17.73 -1.85 1.23
N GLN A 6 -18.22 -0.71 1.72
CA GLN A 6 -18.03 0.57 1.05
C GLN A 6 -16.66 1.18 1.34
N ARG A 7 -16.07 0.90 2.51
CA ARG A 7 -14.71 1.35 2.85
C ARG A 7 -13.68 0.58 2.03
N ASP A 8 -13.85 -0.74 1.89
CA ASP A 8 -12.92 -1.59 1.13
C ASP A 8 -12.85 -1.19 -0.35
N ALA A 9 -14.01 -0.91 -0.96
CA ALA A 9 -14.08 -0.47 -2.35
C ALA A 9 -13.40 0.89 -2.59
N GLN A 10 -13.54 1.82 -1.64
CA GLN A 10 -12.89 3.13 -1.71
C GLN A 10 -11.38 3.02 -1.57
N LEU A 11 -10.91 2.21 -0.61
CA LEU A 11 -9.50 1.96 -0.40
C LEU A 11 -8.87 1.30 -1.63
N SER A 12 -9.50 0.26 -2.18
CA SER A 12 -9.03 -0.41 -3.39
C SER A 12 -8.94 0.56 -4.59
N THR A 13 -9.92 1.45 -4.76
CA THR A 13 -9.92 2.45 -5.84
C THR A 13 -8.80 3.49 -5.67
N ILE A 14 -8.53 3.92 -4.45
CA ILE A 14 -7.44 4.86 -4.15
C ILE A 14 -6.09 4.17 -4.38
N LEU A 15 -5.92 2.95 -3.86
CA LEU A 15 -4.68 2.19 -3.97
C LEU A 15 -4.34 1.86 -5.43
N GLY A 16 -5.33 1.56 -6.28
CA GLY A 16 -5.09 1.31 -7.70
C GLY A 16 -4.65 2.52 -8.52
N ASN A 17 -4.88 3.74 -8.04
CA ASN A 17 -4.55 4.98 -8.75
C ASN A 17 -3.32 5.72 -8.16
N VAL A 18 -2.82 5.29 -7.00
CA VAL A 18 -1.76 5.98 -6.28
C VAL A 18 -0.42 5.31 -6.59
N GLY A 19 0.41 6.00 -7.37
CA GLY A 19 1.76 5.52 -7.73
C GLY A 19 2.79 5.59 -6.59
N ILE A 20 2.49 6.25 -5.47
CA ILE A 20 3.43 6.40 -4.35
C ILE A 20 2.68 6.32 -3.01
N ILE A 21 3.08 5.39 -2.15
CA ILE A 21 2.49 5.20 -0.82
C ILE A 21 3.60 5.32 0.23
N LEU A 22 3.39 6.19 1.22
CA LEU A 22 4.32 6.43 2.30
C LEU A 22 3.63 6.13 3.64
N ALA A 23 4.17 5.18 4.40
CA ALA A 23 3.62 4.69 5.65
C ALA A 23 4.59 4.93 6.80
N PHE A 24 4.10 5.60 7.86
CA PHE A 24 4.83 5.79 9.11
C PHE A 24 4.45 4.70 10.11
N ARG A 25 5.01 4.79 11.34
CA ARG A 25 4.63 3.88 12.41
C ARG A 25 3.11 3.87 12.64
N CYS A 26 2.51 2.70 12.48
CA CYS A 26 1.07 2.49 12.58
C CYS A 26 0.68 1.71 13.84
N GLY A 27 -0.58 1.86 14.28
CA GLY A 27 -1.19 1.04 15.32
C GLY A 27 -1.49 -0.38 14.83
N VAL A 28 -1.92 -1.28 15.72
CA VAL A 28 -2.17 -2.70 15.38
C VAL A 28 -3.21 -2.86 14.27
N GLU A 29 -4.30 -2.10 14.38
CA GLU A 29 -5.42 -2.15 13.44
C GLU A 29 -5.02 -1.59 12.07
N ASP A 30 -4.40 -0.41 12.05
CA ASP A 30 -3.94 0.24 10.81
C ASP A 30 -2.83 -0.55 10.11
N ALA A 31 -1.91 -1.16 10.88
CA ALA A 31 -0.82 -1.94 10.32
C ALA A 31 -1.32 -3.18 9.57
N THR A 32 -2.40 -3.81 10.06
CA THR A 32 -3.03 -4.97 9.40
C THR A 32 -3.66 -4.57 8.06
N LEU A 33 -4.27 -3.38 7.99
CA LEU A 33 -4.86 -2.87 6.75
C LEU A 33 -3.79 -2.48 5.72
N ILE A 34 -2.71 -1.86 6.19
CA ILE A 34 -1.63 -1.35 5.33
C ILE A 34 -0.71 -2.49 4.87
N GLU A 35 -0.55 -3.55 5.65
CA GLU A 35 0.23 -4.74 5.28
C GLU A 35 -0.15 -5.30 3.91
N GLU A 36 -1.44 -5.35 3.56
CA GLU A 36 -1.91 -5.84 2.25
C GLU A 36 -1.28 -5.09 1.07
N VAL A 37 -0.93 -3.82 1.27
CA VAL A 37 -0.34 -2.96 0.24
C VAL A 37 1.16 -3.20 0.09
N PHE A 38 1.85 -3.49 1.19
CA PHE A 38 3.31 -3.65 1.25
C PHE A 38 3.76 -5.11 1.19
N PHE A 39 2.82 -6.05 1.27
CA PHE A 39 3.09 -7.47 1.11
C PHE A 39 3.66 -7.76 -0.29
N PRO A 40 4.67 -8.66 -0.42
CA PRO A 40 5.29 -9.49 0.62
C PRO A 40 6.53 -8.87 1.29
N VAL A 41 6.84 -7.60 1.02
CA VAL A 41 8.11 -6.98 1.42
C VAL A 41 8.11 -6.60 2.90
N PHE A 42 7.00 -6.06 3.39
CA PHE A 42 6.85 -5.66 4.79
C PHE A 42 5.59 -6.27 5.39
N SER A 43 5.68 -6.64 6.67
CA SER A 43 4.59 -7.18 7.47
C SER A 43 3.97 -6.12 8.39
N ALA A 44 2.82 -6.44 8.98
CA ALA A 44 2.21 -5.58 10.00
C ALA A 44 3.12 -5.35 11.22
N LEU A 45 4.04 -6.28 11.52
CA LEU A 45 5.01 -6.10 12.61
C LEU A 45 6.02 -5.00 12.28
N ASP A 46 6.55 -4.99 11.05
CA ASP A 46 7.54 -4.00 10.60
C ASP A 46 6.95 -2.58 10.66
N LEU A 47 5.69 -2.42 10.24
CA LEU A 47 4.96 -1.16 10.31
C LEU A 47 4.75 -0.65 11.75
N ARG A 48 4.68 -1.55 12.73
CA ARG A 48 4.53 -1.21 14.14
C ARG A 48 5.85 -0.92 14.82
N GLU A 49 6.89 -1.65 14.44
CA GLU A 49 8.24 -1.54 14.99
C GLU A 49 9.08 -0.43 14.32
N LEU A 50 8.52 0.25 13.31
CA LEU A 50 9.09 1.43 12.69
C LEU A 50 9.65 2.41 13.74
N PRO A 51 10.96 2.73 13.68
CA PRO A 51 11.55 3.74 14.55
C PRO A 51 10.85 5.10 14.36
N ASN A 52 10.93 5.95 15.39
CA ASN A 52 10.45 7.32 15.22
C ASN A 52 11.24 8.00 14.09
N TRP A 53 10.56 8.81 13.27
CA TRP A 53 11.13 9.55 12.13
C TRP A 53 11.50 8.70 10.91
N GLU A 54 11.23 7.39 10.94
CA GLU A 54 11.36 6.50 9.78
C GLU A 54 10.00 6.28 9.11
N ALA A 55 10.03 5.97 7.81
CA ALA A 55 8.84 5.63 7.04
C ALA A 55 9.18 4.61 5.93
N TYR A 56 8.22 3.74 5.62
CA TYR A 56 8.30 2.90 4.44
C TYR A 56 7.69 3.59 3.23
N LEU A 57 8.37 3.44 2.10
CA LEU A 57 7.95 3.97 0.82
C LEU A 57 7.73 2.81 -0.14
N LYS A 58 6.51 2.69 -0.66
CA LYS A 58 6.22 1.86 -1.82
C LYS A 58 6.05 2.78 -3.03
N LEU A 59 6.85 2.52 -4.07
CA LEU A 59 6.71 3.15 -5.37
C LEU A 59 6.06 2.11 -6.29
N ASP A 60 4.85 2.41 -6.72
CA ASP A 60 4.15 1.65 -7.73
C ASP A 60 4.41 2.36 -9.07
N GLN A 61 5.53 1.99 -9.70
CA GLN A 61 5.81 2.43 -11.05
C GLN A 61 4.88 1.62 -11.94
N GLY A 62 3.76 2.23 -12.35
CA GLY A 62 2.87 1.63 -13.33
C GLY A 62 3.72 1.05 -14.45
N GLU A 63 3.60 -0.25 -14.68
CA GLU A 63 4.37 -0.95 -15.69
C GLU A 63 4.16 -0.18 -17.00
N THR A 64 5.18 0.57 -17.43
CA THR A 64 5.24 0.99 -18.81
C THR A 64 5.42 -0.31 -19.55
N GLU A 65 4.32 -0.83 -20.11
CA GLU A 65 4.40 -1.71 -21.25
C GLU A 65 5.28 -0.99 -22.26
N GLU A 66 6.56 -1.37 -22.31
CA GLU A 66 7.38 -1.11 -23.48
C GLU A 66 6.67 -1.87 -24.58
N ASP A 67 5.81 -1.13 -25.29
CA ASP A 67 5.18 -1.56 -26.52
C ASP A 67 6.34 -1.87 -27.47
N ASP A 68 6.77 -3.14 -27.46
CA ASP A 68 7.70 -3.75 -28.40
C ASP A 68 7.04 -3.81 -29.79
N THR A 69 6.60 -2.65 -30.28
CA THR A 69 6.33 -2.39 -31.69
C THR A 69 7.59 -1.77 -32.26
N ASN A 70 8.65 -2.58 -32.40
CA ASN A 70 9.72 -2.27 -33.34
C ASN A 70 10.03 -3.49 -34.22
N SER A 71 9.21 -3.58 -35.29
CA SER A 71 9.52 -3.99 -36.67
C SER A 71 10.40 -5.23 -36.90
#